data_AF-A0A0D2KK18-F1
#
_entry.id   AF-A0A0D2KK18-F1
#
_cell.length_a   1.000
_cell.length_b   1.000
_cell.length_c   1.000
_cell.angle_alpha   90.00
_cell.angle_beta   90.00
_cell.angle_gamma   90.00
#
_symmetry.space_group_name_H-M   'P 1'
#
loop_
_entity.id
_entity.type
_entity.pdbx_description
1 polymer ?
#
loop_
_entity_poly.entity_id
_entity_poly.type
_entity_poly.pdbx_seq_one_letter_code
_entity_poly.pdbx_strand_id
1 'polypeptide(L)'
;MTLGKLALLDFPSTTTLQFRTECPLDPSFGPLFSCFPLLDTICLDRKSLEHLMLFQDEMNATNEPSIVFPRLKVVNFSIVASVYGGYQPADQVEAAVKFILSRVKYGYPIATLDMRKKLPLDAHPELDALADIEGLEVLYTCSLDANISEHTWSPGALKKSIGFI
;
A
#
# COMPACT_ATOMS: atom_id res chain seq x y z
N MET A 1 -28.11 0.93 5.69
CA MET A 1 -27.99 0.03 4.52
C MET A 1 -27.27 -1.22 4.98
N THR A 2 -27.80 -2.41 4.75
CA THR A 2 -27.17 -3.67 5.15
C THR A 2 -26.05 -4.03 4.17
N LEU A 3 -24.84 -4.29 4.69
CA LEU A 3 -23.63 -4.62 3.91
C LEU A 3 -23.87 -5.75 2.88
N GLY A 4 -24.75 -6.70 3.22
CA GLY A 4 -25.12 -7.82 2.33
C GLY A 4 -25.75 -7.42 1.00
N LYS A 5 -26.27 -6.19 0.85
CA LYS A 5 -26.76 -5.70 -0.47
C LYS A 5 -25.62 -5.21 -1.37
N LEU A 6 -24.48 -4.80 -0.81
CA LEU A 6 -23.30 -4.42 -1.59
C LEU A 6 -22.53 -5.64 -2.10
N ALA A 7 -22.58 -6.77 -1.37
CA ALA A 7 -21.99 -8.03 -1.81
C ALA A 7 -22.66 -8.63 -3.08
N LEU A 8 -23.82 -8.09 -3.49
CA LEU A 8 -24.50 -8.45 -4.74
C LEU A 8 -24.09 -7.58 -5.93
N LEU A 9 -23.30 -6.52 -5.69
CA LEU A 9 -22.75 -5.68 -6.75
C LEU A 9 -21.36 -6.22 -7.10
N ASP A 10 -21.30 -6.99 -8.17
CA ASP A 10 -20.01 -7.33 -8.76
C ASP A 10 -19.43 -6.08 -9.43
N PHE A 11 -18.16 -5.78 -9.15
CA PHE A 11 -17.40 -4.72 -9.81
C PHE A 11 -16.30 -5.34 -10.68
N PRO A 12 -16.67 -6.13 -11.71
CA PRO A 12 -15.73 -7.01 -12.40
C PRO A 12 -14.67 -6.25 -13.19
N SER A 13 -14.93 -5.00 -13.58
CA SER A 13 -14.00 -4.16 -14.37
C SER A 13 -13.14 -3.22 -13.51
N THR A 14 -13.35 -3.18 -12.20
CA THR A 14 -12.63 -2.24 -11.32
C THR A 14 -11.24 -2.75 -11.02
N THR A 15 -10.23 -2.08 -11.58
CA THR A 15 -8.81 -2.38 -11.33
C THR A 15 -8.20 -1.49 -10.23
N THR A 16 -8.75 -0.30 -10.03
CA THR A 16 -8.28 0.68 -9.03
C THR A 16 -9.36 0.99 -8.00
N LEU A 17 -9.00 0.97 -6.71
CA LEU A 17 -9.87 1.32 -5.60
C LEU A 17 -9.24 2.44 -4.78
N GLN A 18 -10.00 3.52 -4.56
CA GLN A 18 -9.66 4.49 -3.54
C GLN A 18 -10.26 4.05 -2.21
N PHE A 19 -9.41 3.60 -1.29
CA PHE A 19 -9.81 3.11 0.02
C PHE A 19 -9.53 4.17 1.09
N ARG A 20 -10.57 4.56 1.82
CA ARG A 20 -10.49 5.50 2.94
C ARG A 20 -11.38 5.02 4.07
N THR A 21 -10.82 4.94 5.27
CA THR A 21 -11.59 4.66 6.48
C THR A 21 -11.03 5.43 7.67
N GLU A 22 -11.93 5.91 8.52
CA GLU A 22 -11.59 6.59 9.76
C GLU A 22 -11.70 5.68 11.00
N CYS A 23 -12.24 4.47 10.81
CA CYS A 23 -12.49 3.50 11.86
C CYS A 23 -11.99 2.11 11.46
N PRO A 24 -11.74 1.22 12.43
CA PRO A 24 -11.50 -0.19 12.16
C PRO A 24 -12.62 -0.80 11.33
N LEU A 25 -12.26 -1.73 10.44
CA LEU A 25 -13.22 -2.48 9.64
C LEU A 25 -13.77 -3.65 10.45
N ASP A 26 -15.07 -3.89 10.36
CA ASP A 26 -15.68 -5.09 10.93
C ASP A 26 -15.45 -6.30 10.01
N PRO A 27 -15.18 -7.51 10.54
CA PRO A 27 -15.02 -8.75 9.75
C PRO A 27 -16.09 -8.99 8.67
N SER A 28 -17.32 -8.49 8.89
CA SER A 28 -18.42 -8.54 7.90
C SER A 28 -18.15 -7.78 6.60
N PHE A 29 -17.10 -6.95 6.54
CA PHE A 29 -16.62 -6.32 5.30
C PHE A 29 -15.84 -7.27 4.40
N GLY A 30 -15.44 -8.46 4.87
CA GLY A 30 -14.71 -9.45 4.07
C GLY A 30 -15.34 -9.72 2.70
N PRO A 31 -16.64 -10.04 2.62
CA PRO A 31 -17.36 -10.25 1.35
C PRO A 31 -17.38 -9.04 0.41
N LEU A 32 -17.18 -7.80 0.89
CA LEU A 32 -17.10 -6.65 0.01
C LEU A 32 -15.84 -6.72 -0.87
N PHE A 33 -14.74 -7.24 -0.33
CA PHE A 33 -13.47 -7.29 -1.03
C PHE A 33 -13.43 -8.38 -2.11
N SER A 34 -14.27 -9.41 -2.01
CA SER A 34 -14.41 -10.41 -3.07
C SER A 34 -15.15 -9.88 -4.31
N CYS A 35 -15.88 -8.76 -4.19
CA CYS A 35 -16.57 -8.11 -5.32
C CYS A 35 -15.63 -7.42 -6.32
N PHE A 36 -14.32 -7.38 -6.05
CA PHE A 36 -13.31 -6.74 -6.90
C PHE A 36 -12.27 -7.76 -7.43
N PRO A 37 -12.68 -8.69 -8.32
CA PRO A 37 -11.82 -9.79 -8.76
C PRO A 37 -10.64 -9.36 -9.65
N LEU A 38 -10.68 -8.14 -10.22
CA LEU A 38 -9.61 -7.58 -11.03
C LEU A 38 -8.84 -6.46 -10.33
N LEU A 39 -9.09 -6.22 -9.04
CA LEU A 39 -8.39 -5.15 -8.32
C LEU A 39 -6.90 -5.45 -8.22
N ASP A 40 -6.10 -4.57 -8.84
CA ASP A 40 -4.65 -4.64 -8.82
C ASP A 40 -4.01 -3.39 -8.20
N THR A 41 -4.77 -2.31 -8.03
CA THR A 41 -4.28 -1.02 -7.54
C THR A 41 -5.16 -0.51 -6.41
N ILE A 42 -4.53 -0.10 -5.30
CA ILE A 42 -5.23 0.54 -4.18
C ILE A 42 -4.61 1.89 -3.87
N CYS A 43 -5.45 2.91 -3.69
CA CYS A 43 -5.04 4.23 -3.26
C CYS A 43 -5.50 4.46 -1.82
N LEU A 44 -4.57 4.69 -0.90
CA LEU A 44 -4.89 4.84 0.53
C LEU A 44 -3.91 5.79 1.24
N ASP A 45 -4.24 6.14 2.48
CA ASP A 45 -3.37 6.89 3.41
C ASP A 45 -2.95 6.01 4.59
N ARG A 46 -2.05 6.51 5.47
CA ARG A 46 -1.56 5.78 6.65
C ARG A 46 -2.67 5.22 7.51
N LYS A 47 -3.68 6.02 7.85
CA LYS A 47 -4.75 5.60 8.77
C LYS A 47 -5.58 4.47 8.15
N SER A 48 -5.90 4.60 6.86
CA SER A 48 -6.62 3.56 6.12
C SER A 48 -5.77 2.29 5.96
N LEU A 49 -4.44 2.41 5.80
CA LEU A 49 -3.51 1.28 5.77
C LEU A 49 -3.51 0.52 7.10
N GLU A 50 -3.39 1.23 8.22
CA GLU A 50 -3.39 0.64 9.56
C GLU A 50 -4.68 -0.14 9.81
N HIS A 51 -5.83 0.43 9.47
CA HIS A 51 -7.11 -0.26 9.59
C HIS A 51 -7.22 -1.47 8.66
N LEU A 52 -6.65 -1.41 7.46
CA LEU A 52 -6.62 -2.55 6.55
C LEU A 52 -5.71 -3.68 7.06
N MET A 53 -4.56 -3.33 7.64
CA MET A 53 -3.65 -4.30 8.26
C MET A 53 -4.31 -4.99 9.46
N LEU A 54 -4.90 -4.22 10.37
CA LEU A 54 -5.64 -4.77 11.52
C LEU A 54 -6.76 -5.70 11.06
N PHE A 55 -7.52 -5.28 10.06
CA PHE A 55 -8.58 -6.12 9.48
C PHE A 55 -8.02 -7.43 8.89
N GLN A 56 -6.90 -7.37 8.18
CA GLN A 56 -6.24 -8.57 7.66
C GLN A 56 -5.76 -9.50 8.79
N ASP A 57 -5.22 -8.95 9.87
CA ASP A 57 -4.79 -9.71 11.05
C ASP A 57 -5.98 -10.38 11.75
N GLU A 58 -7.10 -9.68 11.90
CA GLU A 58 -8.35 -10.24 12.44
C GLU A 58 -8.88 -11.38 11.56
N MET A 59 -8.93 -11.19 10.23
CA MET A 59 -9.33 -12.23 9.29
C MET A 59 -8.43 -13.46 9.37
N ASN A 60 -7.12 -13.25 9.54
CA ASN A 60 -6.13 -14.32 9.69
C ASN A 60 -6.22 -15.07 11.04
N ALA A 61 -6.80 -14.44 12.07
CA ALA A 61 -7.02 -15.07 13.37
C ALA A 61 -8.26 -15.99 13.40
N THR A 62 -9.08 -15.99 12.33
CA THR A 62 -10.25 -16.88 12.21
C THR A 62 -9.85 -18.28 11.73
N ASN A 63 -10.78 -19.24 11.83
CA ASN A 63 -10.57 -20.61 11.35
C ASN A 63 -10.45 -20.73 9.82
N GLU A 64 -10.87 -19.70 9.08
CA GLU A 64 -10.81 -19.64 7.61
C GLU A 64 -10.03 -18.39 7.18
N PRO A 65 -8.69 -18.42 7.30
CA PRO A 65 -7.87 -17.28 6.93
C PRO A 65 -8.06 -16.96 5.45
N SER A 66 -8.38 -15.71 5.17
CA SER A 66 -8.53 -15.20 3.81
C SER A 66 -7.76 -13.91 3.65
N ILE A 67 -7.27 -13.70 2.44
CA ILE A 67 -6.41 -12.56 2.12
C ILE A 67 -7.21 -11.54 1.36
N VAL A 68 -7.17 -10.32 1.86
CA VAL A 68 -7.82 -9.17 1.28
C VAL A 68 -7.01 -8.74 0.05
N PHE A 69 -7.69 -8.59 -1.08
CA PHE A 69 -7.10 -8.24 -2.38
C PHE A 69 -5.92 -9.14 -2.80
N PRO A 70 -6.14 -10.43 -3.06
CA PRO A 70 -5.06 -11.35 -3.44
C PRO A 70 -4.34 -10.95 -4.73
N ARG A 71 -4.95 -10.14 -5.59
CA ARG A 71 -4.38 -9.68 -6.87
C ARG A 71 -3.76 -8.29 -6.83
N LEU A 72 -3.70 -7.66 -5.66
CA LEU A 72 -3.12 -6.34 -5.49
C LEU A 72 -1.64 -6.35 -5.89
N LYS A 73 -1.26 -5.46 -6.81
CA LYS A 73 0.10 -5.28 -7.33
C LYS A 73 0.67 -3.90 -7.04
N VAL A 74 -0.18 -2.88 -6.95
CA VAL A 74 0.23 -1.49 -6.80
C VAL A 74 -0.42 -0.88 -5.56
N VAL A 75 0.41 -0.33 -4.69
CA VAL A 75 -0.02 0.47 -3.54
C VAL A 75 0.33 1.92 -3.79
N ASN A 76 -0.69 2.75 -4.00
CA ASN A 76 -0.54 4.19 -4.20
C ASN A 76 -0.79 4.90 -2.87
N PHE A 77 0.29 5.16 -2.14
CA PHE A 77 0.30 5.58 -0.75
C PHE A 77 0.43 7.10 -0.63
N SER A 78 -0.55 7.73 0.00
CA SER A 78 -0.58 9.18 0.18
C SER A 78 0.15 9.59 1.45
N ILE A 79 1.36 10.15 1.31
CA ILE A 79 2.08 10.76 2.42
C ILE A 79 1.52 12.16 2.67
N VAL A 80 1.17 12.45 3.91
CA VAL A 80 0.63 13.75 4.34
C VAL A 80 1.52 14.37 5.40
N ALA A 81 1.99 15.60 5.19
CA ALA A 81 2.56 16.40 6.26
C ALA A 81 1.42 16.81 7.19
N SER A 82 1.32 16.17 8.35
CA SER A 82 0.36 16.60 9.35
C SER A 82 1.07 17.59 10.28
N VAL A 83 0.70 18.86 10.20
CA VAL A 83 1.11 19.89 11.17
C VAL A 83 0.40 19.69 12.52
N TYR A 84 -0.73 18.96 12.52
CA TYR A 84 -1.63 18.82 13.67
C TYR A 84 -1.89 17.38 14.14
N GLY A 85 -1.49 16.37 13.36
CA GLY A 85 -1.77 14.94 13.64
C GLY A 85 -0.57 14.13 14.12
N GLY A 86 0.59 14.76 14.34
CA GLY A 86 1.77 14.14 14.95
C GLY A 86 2.54 13.12 14.12
N TYR A 87 2.04 12.66 12.97
CA TYR A 87 2.72 11.64 12.18
C TYR A 87 3.84 12.22 11.32
N GLN A 88 5.06 11.75 11.55
CA GLN A 88 6.19 12.08 10.70
C GLN A 88 6.08 11.33 9.36
N PRO A 89 6.59 11.88 8.25
CA PRO A 89 6.68 11.15 6.98
C PRO A 89 7.39 9.80 7.12
N ALA A 90 8.42 9.71 7.97
CA ALA A 90 9.12 8.46 8.27
C ALA A 90 8.18 7.37 8.83
N ASP A 91 7.32 7.72 9.79
CA ASP A 91 6.34 6.78 10.37
C ASP A 91 5.31 6.28 9.34
N GLN A 92 4.99 7.13 8.37
CA GLN A 92 4.09 6.78 7.26
C GLN A 92 4.77 5.78 6.31
N VAL A 93 6.03 6.01 5.97
CA VAL A 93 6.85 5.09 5.16
C VAL A 93 7.00 3.75 5.87
N GLU A 94 7.31 3.76 7.17
CA GLU A 94 7.46 2.52 7.96
C GLU A 94 6.18 1.67 7.93
N ALA A 95 5.01 2.31 8.06
CA ALA A 95 3.72 1.62 7.94
C ALA A 95 3.54 0.97 6.55
N ALA A 96 3.89 1.69 5.48
CA ALA A 96 3.86 1.15 4.12
C ALA A 96 4.81 -0.05 3.97
N VAL A 97 6.06 0.06 4.45
CA VAL A 97 7.06 -1.02 4.45
C VAL A 97 6.52 -2.25 5.17
N LYS A 98 5.95 -2.09 6.37
CA LYS A 98 5.35 -3.20 7.14
C LYS A 98 4.24 -3.91 6.36
N PHE A 99 3.39 -3.16 5.66
CA PHE A 99 2.37 -3.74 4.80
C PHE A 99 2.96 -4.54 3.65
N ILE A 100 3.96 -4.01 2.94
CA ILE A 100 4.61 -4.76 1.85
C ILE A 100 5.23 -6.06 2.37
N LEU A 101 5.93 -6.02 3.50
CA LEU A 101 6.54 -7.19 4.11
C LEU A 101 5.50 -8.25 4.53
N SER A 102 4.36 -7.82 5.10
CA SER A 102 3.30 -8.76 5.45
C SER A 102 2.73 -9.44 4.21
N ARG A 103 2.52 -8.69 3.12
CA ARG A 103 2.06 -9.22 1.82
C ARG A 103 3.01 -10.27 1.24
N VAL A 104 4.31 -10.01 1.30
CA VAL A 104 5.34 -10.98 0.88
C VAL A 104 5.29 -12.24 1.76
N LYS A 105 5.22 -12.09 3.09
CA LYS A 105 5.13 -13.21 4.03
C LYS A 105 3.97 -14.15 3.73
N TYR A 106 2.83 -13.61 3.28
CA TYR A 106 1.65 -14.41 2.94
C TYR A 106 1.65 -14.96 1.50
N GLY A 107 2.69 -14.71 0.70
CA GLY A 107 2.79 -15.20 -0.68
C GLY A 107 2.04 -14.36 -1.71
N TYR A 108 1.72 -13.10 -1.40
CA TYR A 108 1.01 -12.18 -2.29
C TYR A 108 1.79 -10.87 -2.45
N PRO A 109 2.99 -10.92 -3.06
CA PRO A 109 3.89 -9.78 -3.14
C PRO A 109 3.28 -8.60 -3.90
N ILE A 110 3.61 -7.39 -3.45
CA ILE A 110 3.29 -6.14 -4.15
C ILE A 110 4.45 -5.83 -5.10
N ALA A 111 4.12 -5.44 -6.33
CA ALA A 111 5.11 -5.09 -7.35
C ALA A 111 5.55 -3.62 -7.25
N THR A 112 4.63 -2.71 -6.88
CA THR A 112 4.94 -1.28 -6.84
C THR A 112 4.39 -0.61 -5.58
N LEU A 113 5.24 0.15 -4.89
CA LEU A 113 4.88 1.11 -3.85
C LEU A 113 5.10 2.53 -4.40
N ASP A 114 4.02 3.24 -4.71
CA ASP A 114 4.07 4.62 -5.18
C ASP A 114 3.71 5.60 -4.06
N MET A 115 4.69 6.41 -3.65
CA MET A 115 4.60 7.41 -2.60
C MET A 115 4.71 8.85 -3.14
N ARG A 116 4.70 9.04 -4.46
CA ARG A 116 4.86 10.38 -5.09
C ARG A 116 3.67 11.31 -4.84
N LYS A 117 2.60 10.81 -4.23
CA LYS A 117 1.35 11.54 -4.07
C LYS A 117 1.44 12.57 -2.94
N LYS A 118 1.07 13.81 -3.27
CA LYS A 118 0.95 15.01 -2.42
C LYS A 118 2.24 15.76 -2.09
N LEU A 119 3.18 15.14 -1.37
CA LEU A 119 4.31 15.87 -0.79
C LEU A 119 5.63 15.12 -1.01
N PRO A 120 6.70 15.82 -1.39
CA PRO A 120 8.03 15.23 -1.39
C PRO A 120 8.48 14.93 0.03
N LEU A 121 9.32 13.91 0.18
CA LEU A 121 9.98 13.56 1.43
C LEU A 121 11.15 14.50 1.69
N ASP A 122 11.36 14.88 2.94
CA ASP A 122 12.48 15.76 3.33
C ASP A 122 13.85 15.04 3.33
N ALA A 123 13.84 13.71 3.29
CA ALA A 123 15.01 12.86 3.22
C ALA A 123 14.67 11.57 2.46
N HIS A 124 15.70 10.83 2.05
CA HIS A 124 15.50 9.49 1.51
C HIS A 124 14.85 8.59 2.56
N PRO A 125 13.78 7.85 2.21
CA PRO A 125 13.15 6.90 3.11
C PRO A 125 14.09 5.73 3.43
N GLU A 126 14.01 5.23 4.67
CA GLU A 126 14.67 3.98 5.06
C GLU A 126 13.92 2.80 4.43
N LEU A 127 14.55 2.15 3.45
CA LEU A 127 13.94 1.04 2.69
C LEU A 127 14.78 -0.24 2.74
N ASP A 128 15.77 -0.33 3.62
CA ASP A 128 16.70 -1.46 3.70
C ASP A 128 15.97 -2.79 3.95
N ALA A 129 14.86 -2.76 4.70
CA ALA A 129 14.02 -3.93 4.93
C ALA A 129 13.34 -4.47 3.65
N LEU A 130 13.26 -3.67 2.58
CA LEU A 130 12.67 -4.06 1.30
C LEU A 130 13.72 -4.55 0.29
N ALA A 131 15.02 -4.50 0.63
CA ALA A 131 16.10 -4.75 -0.32
C ALA A 131 16.12 -6.16 -0.91
N ASP A 132 15.61 -7.14 -0.16
CA ASP A 132 15.56 -8.55 -0.56
C ASP A 132 14.28 -8.91 -1.34
N ILE A 133 13.38 -7.96 -1.57
CA ILE A 133 12.13 -8.20 -2.29
C ILE A 133 12.38 -8.03 -3.79
N GLU A 134 12.60 -9.15 -4.47
CA GLU A 134 12.83 -9.17 -5.91
C GLU A 134 11.64 -8.60 -6.69
N GLY A 135 11.91 -7.66 -7.60
CA GLY A 135 10.91 -7.09 -8.50
C GLY A 135 10.03 -6.01 -7.88
N LEU A 136 10.29 -5.60 -6.63
CA LEU A 136 9.63 -4.45 -6.03
C LEU A 136 10.21 -3.13 -6.58
N GLU A 137 9.31 -2.28 -7.04
CA GLU A 137 9.57 -0.90 -7.46
C GLU A 137 9.01 0.07 -6.42
N VAL A 138 9.85 0.99 -5.93
CA VAL A 138 9.46 2.04 -4.99
C VAL A 138 9.66 3.40 -5.64
N LEU A 139 8.56 4.13 -5.77
CA LEU A 139 8.51 5.43 -6.42
C LEU A 139 8.26 6.52 -5.37
N TYR A 140 9.13 7.51 -5.28
CA TYR A 140 8.92 8.65 -4.39
C TYR A 140 9.57 9.92 -4.92
N THR A 141 9.18 11.05 -4.34
CA THR A 141 9.82 12.34 -4.59
C THR A 141 10.53 12.76 -3.32
N CYS A 142 11.78 13.20 -3.42
CA CYS A 142 12.56 13.78 -2.33
C CYS A 142 12.67 15.29 -2.55
N SER A 143 12.77 16.12 -1.53
CA SER A 143 12.93 17.57 -1.68
C SER A 143 14.41 17.98 -1.84
N LEU A 144 15.33 17.15 -1.34
CA LEU A 144 16.79 17.34 -1.48
C LEU A 144 17.27 17.17 -2.93
N ASP A 145 16.60 16.31 -3.67
CA ASP A 145 16.79 16.12 -5.09
C ASP A 145 15.56 16.72 -5.77
N ALA A 146 15.65 17.82 -6.50
CA ALA A 146 14.48 18.40 -7.21
C ALA A 146 13.89 17.46 -8.32
N ASN A 147 14.19 16.16 -8.28
CA ASN A 147 13.92 15.11 -9.26
C ASN A 147 13.13 13.94 -8.64
N ILE A 148 12.46 13.17 -9.50
CA ILE A 148 11.76 11.94 -9.11
C ILE A 148 12.82 10.84 -8.90
N SER A 149 12.77 10.18 -7.74
CA SER A 149 13.67 9.07 -7.41
C SER A 149 12.94 7.74 -7.60
N GLU A 150 13.45 6.91 -8.50
CA GLU A 150 12.99 5.54 -8.75
C GLU A 150 13.97 4.57 -8.10
N HIS A 151 13.47 3.68 -7.25
CA HIS A 151 14.24 2.63 -6.62
C HIS A 151 13.68 1.28 -7.02
N THR A 152 14.48 0.49 -7.76
CA THR A 152 14.12 -0.86 -8.17
C THR A 152 15.17 -1.82 -7.62
N TRP A 153 14.75 -2.88 -6.93
CA TRP A 153 15.64 -3.98 -6.59
C TRP A 153 15.60 -5.05 -7.67
N SER A 154 16.76 -5.33 -8.27
CA SER A 154 16.97 -6.44 -9.19
C SER A 154 18.19 -7.23 -8.74
N PRO A 155 18.25 -8.55 -8.97
CA PRO A 155 19.47 -9.33 -8.75
C PRO A 155 20.57 -8.79 -9.68
N GLY A 156 21.45 -7.92 -9.15
CA GLY A 156 22.65 -7.43 -9.84
C GLY A 156 22.64 -6.02 -10.46
N ALA A 157 21.71 -5.11 -10.15
CA ALA A 157 21.70 -3.77 -10.75
C ALA A 157 22.01 -2.60 -9.78
N LEU A 158 22.92 -1.72 -10.22
CA LEU A 158 23.29 -0.43 -9.63
C LEU A 158 22.11 0.55 -9.53
N LYS A 159 22.14 1.39 -8.48
CA LYS A 159 21.37 2.64 -8.36
C LYS A 159 21.47 3.45 -9.66
N LYS A 160 20.34 3.67 -10.35
CA LYS A 160 20.23 4.64 -11.45
C LYS A 160 19.36 5.80 -11.01
N SER A 161 19.96 6.97 -10.82
CA SER A 161 19.23 8.24 -10.83
C SER A 161 19.12 8.71 -12.28
N ILE A 162 17.89 8.86 -12.78
CA ILE A 162 17.65 9.41 -14.12
C ILE A 162 17.39 10.91 -13.95
N GLY A 163 18.39 11.73 -14.27
CA GLY A 163 18.23 13.18 -14.36
C GLY A 163 17.69 13.58 -15.73
N PHE A 164 16.59 14.33 -15.76
CA PHE A 164 16.17 15.08 -16.94
C PHE A 164 16.69 16.52 -16.81
N ILE A 165 17.38 16.99 -17.86
CA ILE A 165 17.94 18.34 -18.00
C ILE A 165 16.83 19.33 -18.35
#